data_AF-A0A8T0B5L4-F1
#
_entry.id   AF-A0A8T0B5L4-F1
#
_cell.length_a   1.000
_cell.length_b   1.000
_cell.length_c   1.000
_cell.angle_alpha   90.00
_cell.angle_beta   90.00
_cell.angle_gamma   90.00
#
_symmetry.space_group_name_H-M   'P 1'
#
loop_
_entity.id
_entity.type
_entity.pdbx_description
1 polymer ?
#
loop_
_entity_poly.entity_id
_entity_poly.type
_entity_poly.pdbx_seq_one_letter_code
_entity_poly.pdbx_strand_id
1 'polypeptide(L)'
;MGISRDNWHKRRKTGGKRKPVHKKRKYELGRPPSNTKLGPKRIHTVRVRGGNKKYRALRLDVGNFSWGSECCTRKTRIIDVVYNASNNELVRTKTLVKNCVILVDSAPFRHWYESHYALPLGRKKGAKLTPEEEDILNKKRSRKVQKKFDKRRKNSKINSLLDEQFQQGKLLVYQSGCNSGIHFRCRSDVYNVRRLLSGSSPWSRLPVLVSVRMGTPIKDVVIKPDAPNTLLLEKHADYIAVYGSKKDDYILTLYDSIKVINVDKVVEYVRGLQQDDGSFAGDKWGEIDTRFSFCAVATLALLGRLDAVDMDKSVQFVLSCMNFDGGFGCRPGSESHAGQIYCCTGFLSITGQLHQVNADLLGWWLCERQLPSGGLNGRPEKLPDVCYSWWVLAALKIIGRIQWIDKAKLRTFILACQDEETGGFADRPGDMVDPFHTLFGIAGLSLLGYEQIKAVNPVFCMPEDVLQRIGLHTDLLT
;
A
#
# COMPACT_ATOMS: atom_id res chain seq x y z
N MET A 1 -26.95 -29.00 -4.87
CA MET A 1 -26.81 -28.03 -3.76
C MET A 1 -25.80 -26.96 -4.12
N GLY A 2 -26.20 -25.67 -4.14
CA GLY A 2 -25.28 -24.56 -4.41
C GLY A 2 -24.33 -24.29 -3.25
N ILE A 3 -23.04 -24.09 -3.55
CA ILE A 3 -22.06 -23.57 -2.59
C ILE A 3 -22.58 -22.24 -2.07
N SER A 4 -22.54 -22.01 -0.76
CA SER A 4 -23.05 -20.79 -0.13
C SER A 4 -21.96 -20.21 0.78
N ARG A 5 -21.81 -18.88 0.78
CA ARG A 5 -20.79 -18.13 1.54
C ARG A 5 -21.28 -17.65 2.90
N ASP A 6 -22.48 -18.02 3.28
CA ASP A 6 -23.13 -17.63 4.51
C ASP A 6 -22.67 -18.46 5.72
N ASN A 7 -22.65 -17.83 6.89
CA ASN A 7 -22.32 -18.48 8.15
C ASN A 7 -23.57 -18.85 8.96
N TRP A 8 -24.76 -18.45 8.50
CA TRP A 8 -26.03 -18.63 9.22
C TRP A 8 -26.61 -20.03 9.08
N HIS A 9 -26.37 -20.69 7.95
CA HIS A 9 -26.76 -22.08 7.71
C HIS A 9 -25.66 -23.08 8.13
N LYS A 10 -24.56 -22.61 8.74
CA LYS A 10 -23.51 -23.45 9.34
C LYS A 10 -23.85 -23.79 10.78
N ARG A 11 -23.31 -24.91 11.27
CA ARG A 11 -23.41 -25.30 12.69
C ARG A 11 -22.58 -24.36 13.59
N ARG A 12 -22.96 -24.25 14.86
CA ARG A 12 -22.15 -23.60 15.91
C ARG A 12 -20.84 -24.37 16.10
N LYS A 13 -19.83 -23.75 16.71
CA LYS A 13 -18.58 -24.45 17.10
C LYS A 13 -18.86 -25.67 17.99
N THR A 14 -19.93 -25.62 18.78
CA THR A 14 -20.44 -26.70 19.63
C THR A 14 -21.26 -27.77 18.88
N GLY A 15 -21.35 -27.71 17.55
CA GLY A 15 -22.09 -28.68 16.73
C GLY A 15 -23.60 -28.43 16.60
N GLY A 16 -24.20 -27.58 17.45
CA GLY A 16 -25.63 -27.24 17.39
C GLY A 16 -26.05 -26.49 16.11
N LYS A 17 -27.25 -26.76 15.62
CA LYS A 17 -27.82 -26.08 14.43
C LYS A 17 -28.16 -24.62 14.77
N ARG A 18 -27.71 -23.67 13.95
CA ARG A 18 -28.07 -22.25 14.12
C ARG A 18 -29.47 -22.00 13.54
N LYS A 19 -30.28 -21.17 14.21
CA LYS A 19 -31.55 -20.68 13.67
C LYS A 19 -31.25 -19.70 12.52
N PRO A 20 -31.64 -19.99 11.27
CA PRO A 20 -31.39 -19.07 10.16
C PRO A 20 -32.30 -17.84 10.30
N VAL A 21 -31.70 -16.64 10.26
CA VAL A 21 -32.41 -15.36 10.40
C VAL A 21 -33.17 -15.00 9.12
N HIS A 22 -32.74 -15.52 7.97
CA HIS A 22 -33.41 -15.35 6.69
C HIS A 22 -33.09 -16.52 5.75
N LYS A 23 -33.89 -16.65 4.68
CA LYS A 23 -33.62 -17.60 3.58
C LYS A 23 -32.41 -17.16 2.77
N LYS A 24 -31.71 -18.11 2.13
CA LYS A 24 -30.53 -17.85 1.30
C LYS A 24 -30.82 -16.82 0.23
N ARG A 25 -29.99 -15.78 0.14
CA ARG A 25 -30.11 -14.72 -0.87
C ARG A 25 -29.17 -14.97 -2.04
N LYS A 26 -29.53 -14.45 -3.22
CA LYS A 26 -28.74 -14.61 -4.47
C LYS A 26 -27.29 -14.14 -4.31
N TYR A 27 -27.04 -13.17 -3.44
CA TYR A 27 -25.71 -12.63 -3.18
C TYR A 27 -24.84 -13.55 -2.29
N GLU A 28 -25.44 -14.50 -1.57
CA GLU A 28 -24.75 -15.48 -0.72
C GLU A 28 -24.28 -16.71 -1.50
N LEU A 29 -24.69 -16.83 -2.76
CA LEU A 29 -24.25 -17.91 -3.63
C LEU A 29 -22.72 -17.88 -3.79
N GLY A 30 -22.09 -18.92 -3.26
CA GLY A 30 -20.69 -19.24 -3.52
C GLY A 30 -20.48 -19.74 -4.94
N ARG A 31 -19.22 -19.85 -5.33
CA ARG A 31 -18.84 -20.31 -6.68
C ARG A 31 -17.98 -21.56 -6.54
N PRO A 32 -18.09 -22.50 -7.50
CA PRO A 32 -17.19 -23.64 -7.53
C PRO A 32 -15.74 -23.18 -7.66
N PRO A 33 -14.79 -23.91 -7.05
CA PRO A 33 -13.35 -23.66 -7.24
C PRO A 33 -12.99 -23.83 -8.71
N SER A 34 -11.94 -23.16 -9.17
CA SER A 34 -11.53 -23.25 -10.58
C SER A 34 -10.77 -24.53 -10.92
N ASN A 35 -10.10 -25.14 -9.93
CA ASN A 35 -9.22 -26.30 -10.08
C ASN A 35 -8.34 -26.18 -11.34
N THR A 36 -7.53 -25.13 -11.38
CA THR A 36 -6.70 -24.77 -12.54
C THR A 36 -5.77 -25.93 -12.88
N LYS A 37 -5.85 -26.48 -14.10
CA LYS A 37 -5.00 -27.58 -14.55
C LYS A 37 -3.81 -27.07 -15.37
N LEU A 38 -2.74 -27.86 -15.42
CA LEU A 38 -1.66 -27.63 -16.37
C LEU A 38 -2.16 -27.78 -17.82
N GLY A 39 -1.87 -26.81 -18.69
CA GLY A 39 -2.26 -26.86 -20.10
C GLY A 39 -2.37 -25.47 -20.74
N PRO A 40 -2.71 -25.39 -22.04
CA PRO A 40 -2.73 -24.13 -22.77
C PRO A 40 -3.66 -23.11 -22.11
N LYS A 41 -3.18 -21.87 -21.98
CA LYS A 41 -3.84 -20.77 -21.26
C LYS A 41 -5.32 -20.64 -21.64
N ARG A 42 -6.21 -20.99 -20.70
CA ARG A 42 -7.66 -20.81 -20.82
C ARG A 42 -8.18 -20.04 -19.62
N ILE A 43 -8.66 -18.82 -19.88
CA ILE A 43 -9.18 -17.92 -18.85
C ILE A 43 -10.63 -17.61 -19.15
N HIS A 44 -11.48 -17.70 -18.13
CA HIS A 44 -12.89 -17.35 -18.20
C HIS A 44 -13.16 -16.08 -17.38
N THR A 45 -13.75 -15.06 -17.99
CA THR A 45 -14.11 -13.84 -17.29
C THR A 45 -15.42 -14.04 -16.53
N VAL A 46 -15.47 -13.65 -15.26
CA VAL A 46 -16.65 -13.81 -14.41
C VAL A 46 -17.00 -12.47 -13.77
N ARG A 47 -18.19 -11.95 -14.07
CA ARG A 47 -18.72 -10.72 -13.43
C ARG A 47 -18.80 -10.92 -11.91
N VAL A 48 -18.43 -9.91 -11.14
CA VAL A 48 -18.53 -9.86 -9.68
C VAL A 48 -19.36 -8.65 -9.26
N ARG A 49 -19.55 -8.45 -7.94
CA ARG A 49 -20.34 -7.33 -7.40
C ARG A 49 -19.69 -5.98 -7.75
N GLY A 50 -20.52 -4.94 -7.87
CA GLY A 50 -20.07 -3.56 -8.15
C GLY A 50 -19.51 -3.38 -9.56
N GLY A 51 -20.12 -4.00 -10.58
CA GLY A 51 -19.70 -3.86 -12.01
C GLY A 51 -18.39 -4.56 -12.39
N ASN A 52 -17.57 -4.94 -11.41
CA ASN A 52 -16.24 -5.51 -11.61
C ASN A 52 -16.25 -6.88 -12.32
N LYS A 53 -15.14 -7.23 -12.99
CA LYS A 53 -14.91 -8.53 -13.65
C LYS A 53 -13.69 -9.22 -13.03
N LYS A 54 -13.76 -10.54 -12.79
CA LYS A 54 -12.62 -11.36 -12.34
C LYS A 54 -12.25 -12.40 -13.39
N TYR A 55 -10.96 -12.62 -13.59
CA TYR A 55 -10.43 -13.60 -14.53
C TYR A 55 -10.16 -14.94 -13.84
N ARG A 56 -10.96 -15.96 -14.14
CA ARG A 56 -10.80 -17.32 -13.63
C ARG A 56 -9.91 -18.12 -14.57
N ALA A 57 -8.70 -18.47 -14.14
CA ALA A 57 -7.87 -19.41 -14.87
C ALA A 57 -8.42 -20.84 -14.73
N LEU A 58 -8.63 -21.52 -15.86
CA LEU A 58 -8.99 -22.93 -15.93
C LEU A 58 -7.79 -23.80 -16.31
N ARG A 59 -6.94 -23.28 -17.21
CA ARG A 59 -5.68 -23.91 -17.61
C ARG A 59 -4.56 -22.87 -17.73
N LEU A 60 -3.37 -23.22 -17.26
CA LEU A 60 -2.15 -22.40 -17.38
C LEU A 60 -0.95 -23.33 -17.60
N ASP A 61 -0.08 -22.93 -18.50
CA ASP A 61 1.18 -23.59 -18.87
C ASP A 61 2.41 -22.69 -18.63
N VAL A 62 2.17 -21.40 -18.40
CA VAL A 62 3.19 -20.38 -18.12
C VAL A 62 2.84 -19.61 -16.86
N GLY A 63 3.87 -19.26 -16.10
CA GLY A 63 3.76 -18.47 -14.87
C GLY A 63 4.88 -17.44 -14.78
N ASN A 64 4.68 -16.43 -13.93
CA ASN A 64 5.76 -15.52 -13.54
C ASN A 64 6.35 -16.03 -12.23
N PHE A 65 7.65 -16.27 -12.25
CA PHE A 65 8.40 -16.82 -11.12
C PHE A 65 9.46 -15.83 -10.68
N SER A 66 9.74 -15.80 -9.39
CA SER A 66 10.69 -14.86 -8.77
C SER A 66 11.78 -15.64 -8.07
N TRP A 67 13.02 -15.21 -8.28
CA TRP A 67 14.20 -15.69 -7.56
C TRP A 67 14.49 -14.71 -6.43
N GLY A 68 14.14 -15.10 -5.21
CA GLY A 68 14.15 -14.21 -4.04
C GLY A 68 15.52 -13.67 -3.64
N SER A 69 16.59 -14.46 -3.76
CA SER A 69 17.95 -14.00 -3.39
C SER A 69 18.54 -13.00 -4.40
N GLU A 70 18.18 -13.13 -5.67
CA GLU A 70 18.68 -12.30 -6.77
C GLU A 70 17.71 -11.17 -7.17
N CYS A 71 16.57 -11.06 -6.47
CA CYS A 71 15.51 -10.09 -6.74
C CYS A 71 15.08 -10.03 -8.21
N CYS A 72 15.06 -11.17 -8.93
CA CYS A 72 14.71 -11.21 -10.35
C CYS A 72 13.40 -11.98 -10.58
N THR A 73 12.56 -11.50 -11.52
CA THR A 73 11.30 -12.15 -11.88
C THR A 73 11.27 -12.43 -13.37
N ARG A 74 10.99 -13.67 -13.76
CA ARG A 74 10.91 -14.09 -15.16
C ARG A 74 9.67 -14.93 -15.41
N LYS A 75 9.10 -14.75 -16.61
CA LYS A 75 8.04 -15.60 -17.11
C LYS A 75 8.67 -16.88 -17.62
N THR A 76 8.25 -18.03 -17.09
CA THR A 76 8.79 -19.33 -17.48
C THR A 76 7.67 -20.35 -17.59
N ARG A 77 7.96 -21.47 -18.25
CA ARG A 77 7.01 -22.56 -18.48
C ARG A 77 6.95 -23.48 -17.26
N ILE A 78 5.73 -23.87 -16.90
CA ILE A 78 5.48 -24.88 -15.87
C ILE A 78 5.58 -26.26 -16.54
N ILE A 79 6.46 -27.10 -16.02
CA ILE A 79 6.69 -28.45 -16.55
C ILE A 79 5.76 -29.44 -15.85
N ASP A 80 5.77 -29.46 -14.52
CA ASP A 80 4.93 -30.40 -13.77
C ASP A 80 4.61 -29.94 -12.34
N VAL A 81 3.65 -30.61 -11.70
CA VAL A 81 3.35 -30.48 -10.28
C VAL A 81 3.92 -31.70 -9.55
N VAL A 82 4.85 -31.48 -8.62
CA VAL A 82 5.59 -32.57 -7.96
C VAL A 82 4.98 -32.91 -6.61
N TYR A 83 4.51 -31.92 -5.87
CA TYR A 83 4.04 -32.13 -4.51
C TYR A 83 2.89 -31.20 -4.13
N ASN A 84 2.02 -31.70 -3.27
CA ASN A 84 0.93 -30.94 -2.68
C ASN A 84 0.64 -31.45 -1.27
N ALA A 85 0.70 -30.55 -0.28
CA ALA A 85 0.50 -30.92 1.11
C ALA A 85 -0.95 -31.32 1.46
N SER A 86 -1.95 -30.92 0.66
CA SER A 86 -3.36 -31.12 1.01
C SER A 86 -3.96 -32.43 0.49
N ASN A 87 -3.56 -32.87 -0.71
CA ASN A 87 -4.08 -34.09 -1.33
C ASN A 87 -3.18 -34.55 -2.49
N ASN A 88 -2.83 -35.83 -2.52
CA ASN A 88 -2.03 -36.45 -3.58
C ASN A 88 -2.79 -36.54 -4.92
N GLU A 89 -4.12 -36.56 -4.92
CA GLU A 89 -4.92 -36.54 -6.15
C GLU A 89 -4.74 -35.26 -6.96
N LEU A 90 -4.39 -34.15 -6.30
CA LEU A 90 -4.10 -32.88 -6.97
C LEU A 90 -2.75 -32.92 -7.71
N VAL A 91 -1.83 -33.76 -7.25
CA VAL A 91 -0.56 -34.04 -7.95
C VAL A 91 -0.84 -34.90 -9.18
N ARG A 92 -1.61 -35.99 -9.02
CA ARG A 92 -2.02 -36.88 -10.14
C ARG A 92 -2.74 -36.14 -11.26
N THR A 93 -3.64 -35.22 -10.89
CA THR A 93 -4.42 -34.42 -11.84
C THR A 93 -3.70 -33.17 -12.36
N LYS A 94 -2.45 -32.94 -11.94
CA LYS A 94 -1.64 -31.74 -12.27
C LYS A 94 -2.39 -30.44 -12.03
N THR A 95 -3.07 -30.36 -10.88
CA THR A 95 -3.88 -29.20 -10.49
C THR A 95 -3.04 -28.20 -9.70
N LEU A 96 -3.01 -26.95 -10.17
CA LEU A 96 -2.28 -25.85 -9.55
C LEU A 96 -3.10 -25.25 -8.42
N VAL A 97 -2.68 -25.49 -7.18
CA VAL A 97 -3.32 -24.97 -5.96
C VAL A 97 -2.33 -24.28 -5.04
N LYS A 98 -2.82 -23.66 -3.97
CA LYS A 98 -1.98 -22.97 -3.01
C LYS A 98 -1.14 -24.00 -2.29
N ASN A 99 0.13 -23.71 -2.06
CA ASN A 99 1.11 -24.54 -1.38
C ASN A 99 1.50 -25.83 -2.14
N CYS A 100 1.36 -25.88 -3.48
CA CYS A 100 1.99 -26.94 -4.26
C CYS A 100 3.44 -26.60 -4.62
N VAL A 101 4.25 -27.64 -4.85
CA VAL A 101 5.61 -27.53 -5.40
C VAL A 101 5.55 -27.96 -6.85
N ILE A 102 6.10 -27.12 -7.73
CA ILE A 102 6.06 -27.30 -9.18
C ILE A 102 7.47 -27.28 -9.77
N LEU A 103 7.65 -28.00 -10.88
CA LEU A 103 8.85 -27.96 -11.70
C LEU A 103 8.69 -26.93 -12.80
N VAL A 104 9.71 -26.11 -12.97
CA VAL A 104 9.71 -24.96 -13.87
C VAL A 104 10.99 -24.97 -14.71
N ASP A 105 10.90 -24.47 -15.94
CA ASP A 105 12.05 -24.30 -16.83
C ASP A 105 13.06 -23.26 -16.27
N SER A 106 14.34 -23.65 -16.20
CA SER A 106 15.42 -22.82 -15.66
C SER A 106 16.01 -21.83 -16.67
N ALA A 107 15.78 -22.02 -17.97
CA ALA A 107 16.48 -21.28 -19.02
C ALA A 107 16.35 -19.75 -18.89
N PRO A 108 15.16 -19.16 -18.64
CA PRO A 108 15.04 -17.69 -18.55
C PRO A 108 15.78 -17.08 -17.35
N PHE A 109 15.95 -17.83 -16.27
CA PHE A 109 16.72 -17.39 -15.10
C PHE A 109 18.22 -17.49 -15.34
N ARG A 110 18.66 -18.54 -16.04
CA ARG A 110 20.06 -18.71 -16.44
C ARG A 110 20.52 -17.59 -17.38
N HIS A 111 19.75 -17.28 -18.43
CA HIS A 111 20.07 -16.18 -19.36
C HIS A 111 20.17 -14.83 -18.64
N TRP A 112 19.29 -14.58 -17.67
CA TRP A 112 19.36 -13.36 -16.86
C TRP A 112 20.61 -13.32 -16.01
N TYR A 113 20.97 -14.42 -15.34
CA TYR A 113 22.14 -14.49 -14.48
C TYR A 113 23.44 -14.27 -15.28
N GLU A 114 23.57 -14.93 -16.44
CA GLU A 114 24.70 -14.76 -17.36
C GLU A 114 24.79 -13.30 -17.85
N SER A 115 23.66 -12.66 -18.16
CA SER A 115 23.63 -11.23 -18.54
C SER A 115 23.95 -10.28 -17.38
N HIS A 116 23.56 -10.62 -16.15
CA HIS A 116 23.67 -9.75 -14.98
C HIS A 116 25.07 -9.76 -14.36
N TYR A 117 25.71 -10.94 -14.30
CA TYR A 117 27.01 -11.15 -13.68
C TYR A 117 28.15 -11.42 -14.67
N ALA A 118 27.84 -11.70 -15.94
CA ALA A 118 28.81 -12.14 -16.95
C ALA A 118 29.62 -13.34 -16.44
N LEU A 119 28.91 -14.32 -15.87
CA LEU A 119 29.43 -15.58 -15.36
C LEU A 119 28.50 -16.73 -15.82
N PRO A 120 29.05 -17.88 -16.24
CA PRO A 120 28.24 -19.04 -16.58
C PRO A 120 27.62 -19.67 -15.32
N LEU A 121 26.37 -20.14 -15.42
CA LEU A 121 25.64 -20.78 -14.31
C LEU A 121 25.13 -22.17 -14.70
N GLY A 122 25.26 -23.15 -13.81
CA GLY A 122 24.64 -24.48 -13.98
C GLY A 122 25.13 -25.26 -15.20
N ARG A 123 26.44 -25.21 -15.50
CA ARG A 123 27.04 -25.98 -16.60
C ARG A 123 27.94 -27.08 -16.04
N LYS A 124 27.87 -28.28 -16.65
CA LYS A 124 28.85 -29.34 -16.37
C LYS A 124 30.26 -28.85 -16.73
N LYS A 125 31.26 -29.15 -15.90
CA LYS A 125 32.66 -28.83 -16.18
C LYS A 125 33.03 -29.39 -17.56
N GLY A 126 33.34 -28.51 -18.53
CA GLY A 126 33.73 -28.88 -19.89
C GLY A 126 32.66 -28.77 -20.99
N ALA A 127 31.45 -28.26 -20.72
CA ALA A 127 30.45 -28.04 -21.76
C ALA A 127 30.82 -26.85 -22.67
N LYS A 128 30.92 -27.09 -23.99
CA LYS A 128 31.17 -26.05 -25.01
C LYS A 128 30.03 -25.02 -24.99
N LEU A 129 30.37 -23.73 -25.00
CA LEU A 129 29.39 -22.64 -25.10
C LEU A 129 28.88 -22.54 -26.54
N THR A 130 27.63 -22.09 -26.72
CA THR A 130 27.17 -21.72 -28.07
C THR A 130 27.79 -20.38 -28.48
N PRO A 131 27.98 -20.12 -29.78
CA PRO A 131 28.61 -18.88 -30.26
C PRO A 131 27.95 -17.60 -29.73
N GLU A 132 26.62 -17.60 -29.63
CA GLU A 132 25.82 -16.48 -29.10
C GLU A 132 26.06 -16.22 -27.60
N GLU A 133 26.33 -17.27 -26.82
CA GLU A 133 26.60 -17.17 -25.39
C GLU A 133 28.04 -16.69 -25.11
N GLU A 134 29.00 -17.11 -25.94
CA GLU A 134 30.38 -16.61 -25.90
C GLU A 134 30.44 -15.12 -26.19
N ASP A 135 29.67 -14.65 -27.18
CA ASP A 135 29.59 -13.23 -27.53
C ASP A 135 29.00 -12.37 -26.40
N ILE A 136 27.99 -12.86 -25.67
CA ILE A 136 27.39 -12.14 -24.54
C ILE A 136 28.36 -12.06 -23.35
N LEU A 137 29.08 -13.14 -23.07
CA LEU A 137 30.02 -13.24 -21.95
C LEU A 137 31.33 -12.49 -22.21
N ASN A 138 31.87 -12.55 -23.43
CA ASN A 138 33.17 -11.97 -23.80
C ASN A 138 33.07 -10.62 -24.51
N LYS A 139 31.87 -10.01 -24.58
CA LYS A 139 31.69 -8.67 -25.16
C LYS A 139 32.65 -7.66 -24.54
N LYS A 140 33.49 -7.03 -25.36
CA LYS A 140 34.39 -5.94 -24.94
C LYS A 140 33.56 -4.75 -24.43
N ARG A 141 33.71 -4.41 -23.16
CA ARG A 141 32.92 -3.37 -22.45
C ARG A 141 33.80 -2.20 -22.06
N SER A 142 33.20 -1.01 -21.95
CA SER A 142 33.92 0.19 -21.51
C SER A 142 34.38 0.07 -20.05
N ARG A 143 35.46 0.78 -19.68
CA ARG A 143 36.08 0.72 -18.35
C ARG A 143 35.11 1.00 -17.19
N LYS A 144 34.14 1.90 -17.40
CA LYS A 144 33.07 2.21 -16.43
C LYS A 144 32.09 1.04 -16.25
N VAL A 145 31.73 0.37 -17.35
CA VAL A 145 30.83 -0.79 -17.34
C VAL A 145 31.51 -1.99 -16.71
N GLN A 146 32.79 -2.22 -16.99
CA GLN A 146 33.56 -3.32 -16.39
C GLN A 146 33.60 -3.21 -14.85
N LYS A 147 33.91 -2.02 -14.32
CA LYS A 147 33.89 -1.74 -12.87
C LYS A 147 32.54 -2.03 -12.21
N LYS A 148 31.43 -1.85 -12.93
CA LYS A 148 30.06 -2.17 -12.47
C LYS A 148 29.83 -3.68 -12.37
N PHE A 149 30.31 -4.46 -13.35
CA PHE A 149 30.23 -5.93 -13.32
C PHE A 149 31.13 -6.51 -12.23
N ASP A 150 32.34 -6.00 -12.06
CA ASP A 150 33.27 -6.47 -11.02
C ASP A 150 32.73 -6.21 -9.61
N LYS A 151 32.02 -5.09 -9.40
CA LYS A 151 31.29 -4.84 -8.14
C LYS A 151 30.17 -5.85 -7.90
N ARG A 152 29.42 -6.22 -8.95
CA ARG A 152 28.31 -7.19 -8.86
C ARG A 152 28.79 -8.62 -8.63
N ARG A 153 29.89 -9.02 -9.28
CA ARG A 153 30.49 -10.37 -9.15
C ARG A 153 30.80 -10.75 -7.71
N LYS A 154 31.06 -9.78 -6.82
CA LYS A 154 31.26 -10.01 -5.38
C LYS A 154 30.07 -10.71 -4.71
N ASN A 155 28.85 -10.50 -5.21
CA ASN A 155 27.62 -11.08 -4.66
C ASN A 155 27.12 -12.30 -5.44
N SER A 156 27.91 -12.83 -6.38
CA SER A 156 27.47 -13.88 -7.32
C SER A 156 27.30 -15.28 -6.71
N LYS A 157 27.73 -15.51 -5.45
CA LYS A 157 27.79 -16.85 -4.87
C LYS A 157 26.39 -17.44 -4.65
N ILE A 158 26.12 -18.54 -5.36
CA ILE A 158 24.87 -19.30 -5.28
C ILE A 158 25.06 -20.57 -4.43
N ASN A 159 23.97 -21.06 -3.83
CA ASN A 159 23.94 -22.32 -3.09
C ASN A 159 24.16 -23.53 -4.05
N SER A 160 25.06 -24.44 -3.67
CA SER A 160 25.40 -25.68 -4.39
C SER A 160 24.19 -26.46 -4.95
N LEU A 161 23.13 -26.63 -4.15
CA LEU A 161 21.95 -27.41 -4.54
C LEU A 161 21.06 -26.68 -5.56
N LEU A 162 21.16 -25.36 -5.64
CA LEU A 162 20.52 -24.58 -6.70
C LEU A 162 21.30 -24.73 -8.02
N ASP A 163 22.64 -24.78 -7.95
CA ASP A 163 23.48 -25.00 -9.12
C ASP A 163 23.22 -26.38 -9.75
N GLU A 164 23.03 -27.42 -8.93
CA GLU A 164 22.59 -28.74 -9.39
C GLU A 164 21.23 -28.70 -10.12
N GLN A 165 20.26 -27.92 -9.61
CA GLN A 165 18.97 -27.73 -10.29
C GLN A 165 19.11 -26.98 -11.63
N PHE A 166 19.98 -25.97 -11.69
CA PHE A 166 20.30 -25.29 -12.94
C PHE A 166 20.98 -26.20 -13.96
N GLN A 167 21.83 -27.13 -13.50
CA GLN A 167 22.45 -28.17 -14.36
C GLN A 167 21.42 -29.15 -14.93
N GLN A 168 20.37 -29.47 -14.17
CA GLN A 168 19.27 -30.33 -14.62
C GLN A 168 18.30 -29.61 -15.58
N GLY A 169 18.44 -28.29 -15.76
CA GLY A 169 17.54 -27.49 -16.61
C GLY A 169 16.16 -27.26 -16.00
N LYS A 170 15.95 -27.64 -14.72
CA LYS A 170 14.65 -27.59 -14.06
C LYS A 170 14.80 -27.07 -12.63
N LEU A 171 13.94 -26.13 -12.26
CA LEU A 171 13.92 -25.55 -10.92
C LEU A 171 12.68 -26.03 -10.16
N LEU A 172 12.86 -26.37 -8.89
CA LEU A 172 11.76 -26.62 -7.97
C LEU A 172 11.27 -25.29 -7.38
N VAL A 173 10.00 -25.00 -7.56
CA VAL A 173 9.39 -23.75 -7.13
C VAL A 173 8.19 -24.03 -6.23
N TYR A 174 8.14 -23.33 -5.09
CA TYR A 174 7.01 -23.40 -4.17
C TYR A 174 5.96 -22.34 -4.49
N GLN A 175 4.71 -22.75 -4.68
CA GLN A 175 3.59 -21.85 -4.95
C GLN A 175 2.92 -21.40 -3.64
N SER A 176 3.28 -20.23 -3.12
CA SER A 176 2.70 -19.70 -1.87
C SER A 176 1.26 -19.16 -1.99
N GLY A 177 0.68 -19.10 -3.21
CA GLY A 177 -0.66 -18.58 -3.47
C GLY A 177 -1.36 -19.27 -4.65
N CYS A 178 -2.59 -19.79 -4.44
CA CYS A 178 -3.57 -20.03 -5.51
C CYS A 178 -4.95 -19.45 -5.14
N ASN A 179 -5.35 -18.41 -5.85
CA ASN A 179 -6.65 -17.78 -5.84
C ASN A 179 -6.84 -17.49 -7.32
N SER A 180 -7.87 -18.07 -7.88
CA SER A 180 -8.15 -18.12 -9.31
C SER A 180 -8.65 -16.77 -9.85
N GLY A 181 -7.81 -15.75 -9.70
CA GLY A 181 -7.96 -14.36 -10.07
C GLY A 181 -6.60 -13.72 -9.81
N ILE A 182 -6.07 -12.97 -10.77
CA ILE A 182 -4.66 -12.55 -10.94
C ILE A 182 -4.06 -11.73 -9.77
N HIS A 183 -4.68 -11.67 -8.58
CA HIS A 183 -4.16 -10.99 -7.41
C HIS A 183 -4.16 -11.86 -6.15
N PHE A 184 -2.96 -11.94 -5.55
CA PHE A 184 -2.66 -12.63 -4.31
C PHE A 184 -2.39 -11.61 -3.20
N ARG A 185 -3.01 -11.80 -2.05
CA ARG A 185 -2.66 -11.13 -0.80
C ARG A 185 -2.54 -12.21 0.26
N CYS A 186 -1.38 -12.32 0.92
CA CYS A 186 -1.25 -13.05 2.17
C CYS A 186 -0.21 -12.34 3.05
N ARG A 187 -0.52 -12.35 4.34
CA ARG A 187 0.19 -11.68 5.44
C ARG A 187 1.59 -12.27 5.63
N SER A 188 2.47 -11.39 6.08
CA SER A 188 3.75 -11.65 6.70
C SER A 188 3.68 -12.81 7.68
N ASP A 189 4.56 -13.80 7.49
CA ASP A 189 5.28 -14.47 8.56
C ASP A 189 6.49 -15.19 7.95
N VAL A 190 7.67 -14.92 8.51
CA VAL A 190 8.90 -15.64 8.22
C VAL A 190 8.78 -17.02 8.86
N TYR A 191 8.26 -18.00 8.12
CA TYR A 191 8.41 -19.40 8.55
C TYR A 191 9.76 -19.92 8.07
N ASN A 192 10.68 -20.00 9.02
CA ASN A 192 11.79 -20.92 8.98
C ASN A 192 11.18 -22.33 8.78
N VAL A 193 11.49 -23.00 7.67
CA VAL A 193 10.89 -24.31 7.27
C VAL A 193 11.22 -25.45 8.25
N ARG A 194 11.91 -25.16 9.36
CA ARG A 194 12.01 -26.07 10.52
C ARG A 194 10.67 -26.33 11.23
N ARG A 195 9.69 -25.42 11.19
CA ARG A 195 8.48 -25.53 12.04
C ARG A 195 7.23 -26.15 11.37
N LEU A 196 7.25 -26.35 10.05
CA LEU A 196 6.11 -26.95 9.30
C LEU A 196 6.29 -28.44 8.96
N LEU A 197 7.49 -28.99 9.20
CA LEU A 197 7.79 -30.42 9.05
C LEU A 197 8.11 -31.03 10.41
N SER A 198 7.16 -31.00 11.34
CA SER A 198 7.16 -31.91 12.49
C SER A 198 6.76 -33.30 12.00
N GLY A 199 7.68 -33.98 11.34
CA GLY A 199 7.44 -35.28 10.74
C GLY A 199 8.59 -35.66 9.83
N SER A 200 9.34 -36.65 10.29
CA SER A 200 10.42 -37.39 9.61
C SER A 200 10.10 -37.70 8.14
N SER A 201 10.34 -36.74 7.23
CA SER A 201 10.28 -36.96 5.79
C SER A 201 11.64 -36.65 5.14
N PRO A 202 12.09 -37.45 4.16
CA PRO A 202 13.39 -37.26 3.48
C PRO A 202 13.53 -35.90 2.78
N TRP A 203 12.41 -35.21 2.57
CA TRP A 203 12.32 -33.92 1.86
C TRP A 203 12.68 -32.70 2.71
N SER A 204 12.88 -32.88 4.02
CA SER A 204 13.31 -31.83 4.97
C SER A 204 14.73 -31.32 4.74
N ARG A 205 15.54 -31.98 3.89
CA ARG A 205 16.95 -31.66 3.61
C ARG A 205 17.21 -31.04 2.23
N LEU A 206 16.19 -30.88 1.38
CA LEU A 206 16.34 -30.25 0.07
C LEU A 206 16.11 -28.74 0.19
N PRO A 207 17.03 -27.87 -0.27
CA PRO A 207 16.79 -26.45 -0.38
C PRO A 207 15.78 -26.25 -1.50
N VAL A 208 14.53 -26.18 -1.09
CA VAL A 208 13.45 -25.60 -1.87
C VAL A 208 13.78 -24.12 -2.01
N LEU A 209 13.61 -23.57 -3.22
CA LEU A 209 13.69 -22.14 -3.45
C LEU A 209 12.75 -21.42 -2.44
N VAL A 210 13.36 -20.82 -1.42
CA VAL A 210 12.66 -20.13 -0.35
C VAL A 210 12.00 -18.89 -0.92
N SER A 211 10.74 -18.73 -0.53
CA SER A 211 9.94 -17.52 -0.57
C SER A 211 9.75 -16.88 -1.94
N VAL A 212 8.55 -17.06 -2.47
CA VAL A 212 7.91 -16.10 -3.37
C VAL A 212 7.86 -14.74 -2.65
N ARG A 213 8.88 -13.91 -2.83
CA ARG A 213 8.64 -12.48 -3.01
C ARG A 213 8.46 -12.30 -4.50
N MET A 214 7.21 -12.30 -4.96
CA MET A 214 6.94 -11.48 -6.13
C MET A 214 7.48 -10.11 -5.75
N GLY A 215 8.47 -9.60 -6.48
CA GLY A 215 8.58 -8.16 -6.58
C GLY A 215 7.20 -7.74 -7.05
N THR A 216 6.39 -7.20 -6.15
CA THR A 216 5.17 -6.53 -6.56
C THR A 216 5.66 -5.56 -7.63
N PRO A 217 5.12 -5.54 -8.86
CA PRO A 217 5.27 -4.32 -9.64
C PRO A 217 4.87 -3.22 -8.66
N ILE A 218 5.81 -2.31 -8.38
CA ILE A 218 5.57 -1.19 -7.47
C ILE A 218 4.26 -0.60 -7.97
N LYS A 219 3.21 -0.68 -7.15
CA LYS A 219 1.89 -0.28 -7.59
C LYS A 219 1.93 1.20 -7.76
N ASP A 220 1.96 1.61 -9.01
CA ASP A 220 2.10 3.00 -9.38
C ASP A 220 1.22 3.29 -10.58
N VAL A 221 0.91 4.57 -10.76
CA VAL A 221 0.22 5.05 -11.96
C VAL A 221 1.25 5.42 -13.02
N VAL A 222 0.83 5.35 -14.28
CA VAL A 222 1.61 5.91 -15.39
C VAL A 222 0.92 7.20 -15.80
N ILE A 223 1.58 8.32 -15.57
CA ILE A 223 1.11 9.62 -16.06
C ILE A 223 1.28 9.64 -17.57
N LYS A 224 0.21 9.95 -18.30
CA LYS A 224 0.28 10.03 -19.76
C LYS A 224 0.96 11.34 -20.21
N PRO A 225 1.57 11.40 -21.40
CA PRO A 225 2.24 12.62 -21.89
C PRO A 225 1.31 13.83 -22.09
N ASP A 226 0.02 13.58 -22.31
CA ASP A 226 -1.06 14.55 -22.48
C ASP A 226 -1.71 14.98 -21.16
N ALA A 227 -1.20 14.51 -20.01
CA ALA A 227 -1.75 14.89 -18.72
C ALA A 227 -1.51 16.39 -18.41
N PRO A 228 -2.41 17.04 -17.67
CA PRO A 228 -2.29 18.47 -17.39
C PRO A 228 -1.02 18.78 -16.62
N ASN A 229 -0.31 19.83 -17.05
CA ASN A 229 0.99 20.23 -16.50
C ASN A 229 1.04 21.69 -16.03
N THR A 230 -0.03 22.45 -16.26
CA THR A 230 -0.25 23.81 -15.78
C THR A 230 -1.41 23.83 -14.78
N LEU A 231 -1.40 24.77 -13.84
CA LEU A 231 -2.46 24.90 -12.83
C LEU A 231 -3.68 25.62 -13.44
N LEU A 232 -4.86 25.03 -13.33
CA LEU A 232 -6.12 25.55 -13.90
C LEU A 232 -6.97 26.25 -12.83
N LEU A 233 -6.39 27.27 -12.19
CA LEU A 233 -6.96 27.90 -10.98
C LEU A 233 -8.38 28.45 -11.18
N GLU A 234 -8.65 29.14 -12.30
CA GLU A 234 -9.97 29.71 -12.61
C GLU A 234 -11.03 28.60 -12.73
N LYS A 235 -10.72 27.50 -13.44
CA LYS A 235 -11.63 26.35 -13.56
C LYS A 235 -11.89 25.67 -12.22
N HIS A 236 -10.92 25.65 -11.31
CA HIS A 236 -11.12 25.10 -9.97
C HIS A 236 -12.05 25.98 -9.13
N ALA A 237 -11.93 27.31 -9.25
CA ALA A 237 -12.84 28.24 -8.59
C ALA A 237 -14.27 28.06 -9.10
N ASP A 238 -14.46 27.98 -10.41
CA ASP A 238 -15.76 27.73 -11.04
C ASP A 238 -16.36 26.39 -10.61
N TYR A 239 -15.54 25.33 -10.57
CA TYR A 239 -15.95 24.00 -10.10
C TYR A 239 -16.52 24.03 -8.68
N ILE A 240 -15.82 24.68 -7.74
CA ILE A 240 -16.24 24.77 -6.35
C ILE A 240 -17.49 25.66 -6.21
N ALA A 241 -17.57 26.77 -6.95
CA ALA A 241 -18.76 27.64 -6.96
C ALA A 241 -20.01 26.89 -7.45
N VAL A 242 -19.88 26.09 -8.52
CA VAL A 242 -20.96 25.24 -9.03
C VAL A 242 -21.31 24.12 -8.04
N TYR A 243 -20.33 23.52 -7.36
CA TYR A 243 -20.58 22.49 -6.36
C TYR A 243 -21.39 23.02 -5.17
N GLY A 244 -21.02 24.21 -4.65
CA GLY A 244 -21.72 24.87 -3.56
C GLY A 244 -23.18 25.25 -3.88
N SER A 245 -23.51 25.45 -5.16
CA SER A 245 -24.89 25.71 -5.60
C SER A 245 -25.81 24.47 -5.58
N LYS A 246 -25.24 23.25 -5.45
CA LYS A 246 -25.97 21.99 -5.63
C LYS A 246 -26.30 21.24 -4.34
N LYS A 247 -25.75 21.60 -3.17
CA LYS A 247 -26.09 21.03 -1.85
C LYS A 247 -25.73 21.99 -0.71
N ASP A 248 -26.57 22.00 0.32
CA ASP A 248 -26.34 22.71 1.59
C ASP A 248 -25.21 22.02 2.38
N ASP A 249 -24.00 22.58 2.36
CA ASP A 249 -22.94 22.21 3.30
C ASP A 249 -22.22 23.46 3.84
N TYR A 250 -21.91 23.40 5.12
CA TYR A 250 -21.59 24.50 6.02
C TYR A 250 -20.07 24.60 6.26
N ILE A 251 -19.47 25.76 5.97
CA ILE A 251 -18.08 26.06 6.38
C ILE A 251 -18.02 27.39 7.15
N LEU A 252 -18.66 27.42 8.33
CA LEU A 252 -18.83 28.63 9.15
C LEU A 252 -17.49 29.28 9.57
N THR A 253 -16.41 28.50 9.70
CA THR A 253 -15.06 29.01 10.04
C THR A 253 -14.40 29.75 8.87
N LEU A 254 -14.66 29.34 7.62
CA LEU A 254 -14.14 30.06 6.44
C LEU A 254 -14.91 31.36 6.19
N TYR A 255 -16.19 31.40 6.58
CA TYR A 255 -17.09 32.57 6.42
C TYR A 255 -17.14 33.49 7.65
N ASP A 256 -16.16 33.40 8.56
CA ASP A 256 -16.06 34.26 9.75
C ASP A 256 -17.36 34.29 10.62
N SER A 257 -18.07 33.15 10.63
CA SER A 257 -19.41 33.02 11.21
C SER A 257 -19.42 32.15 12.47
N ILE A 258 -18.26 32.02 13.14
CA ILE A 258 -18.11 31.25 14.40
C ILE A 258 -19.06 31.76 15.48
N LYS A 259 -19.44 33.05 15.46
CA LYS A 259 -20.38 33.68 16.40
C LYS A 259 -21.78 33.04 16.43
N VAL A 260 -22.13 32.25 15.41
CA VAL A 260 -23.42 31.52 15.33
C VAL A 260 -23.39 30.24 16.17
N ILE A 261 -22.20 29.73 16.53
CA ILE A 261 -22.02 28.47 17.24
C ILE A 261 -22.07 28.71 18.75
N ASN A 262 -22.87 27.91 19.46
CA ASN A 262 -22.81 27.87 20.91
C ASN A 262 -21.55 27.09 21.35
N VAL A 263 -20.49 27.85 21.69
CA VAL A 263 -19.17 27.32 22.04
C VAL A 263 -19.26 26.34 23.20
N ASP A 264 -19.97 26.68 24.27
CA ASP A 264 -20.04 25.84 25.48
C ASP A 264 -20.70 24.48 25.19
N LYS A 265 -21.75 24.44 24.38
CA LYS A 265 -22.38 23.17 23.97
C LYS A 265 -21.44 22.29 23.15
N VAL A 266 -20.61 22.88 22.28
CA VAL A 266 -19.63 22.12 21.50
C VAL A 266 -18.55 21.58 22.43
N VAL A 267 -18.06 22.39 23.37
CA VAL A 267 -17.07 21.97 24.36
C VAL A 267 -17.61 20.84 25.25
N GLU A 268 -18.85 20.94 25.72
CA GLU A 268 -19.52 19.87 26.49
C GLU A 268 -19.64 18.58 25.67
N TYR A 269 -20.00 18.69 24.39
CA TYR A 269 -20.09 17.53 23.50
C TYR A 269 -18.73 16.84 23.31
N VAL A 270 -17.69 17.61 23.00
CA VAL A 270 -16.33 17.06 22.83
C VAL A 270 -15.83 16.43 24.13
N ARG A 271 -16.03 17.10 25.27
CA ARG A 271 -15.66 16.57 26.59
C ARG A 271 -16.38 15.26 26.90
N GLY A 272 -17.67 15.17 26.56
CA GLY A 272 -18.47 13.96 26.77
C GLY A 272 -18.05 12.75 25.92
N LEU A 273 -17.21 12.95 24.89
CA LEU A 273 -16.70 11.87 24.03
C LEU A 273 -15.34 11.33 24.49
N GLN A 274 -14.66 11.99 25.43
CA GLN A 274 -13.40 11.50 25.98
C GLN A 274 -13.63 10.25 26.82
N GLN A 275 -12.79 9.23 26.63
CA GLN A 275 -12.81 7.98 27.36
C GLN A 275 -11.80 7.96 28.51
N ASP A 276 -11.91 6.99 29.40
CA ASP A 276 -11.04 6.85 30.59
C ASP A 276 -9.56 6.68 30.24
N ASP A 277 -9.26 6.08 29.09
CA ASP A 277 -7.91 5.86 28.55
C ASP A 277 -7.33 7.09 27.82
N GLY A 278 -8.07 8.19 27.75
CA GLY A 278 -7.70 9.43 27.05
C GLY A 278 -8.08 9.47 25.58
N SER A 279 -8.60 8.37 25.01
CA SER A 279 -9.07 8.36 23.64
C SER A 279 -10.38 9.14 23.46
N PHE A 280 -10.72 9.51 22.23
CA PHE A 280 -12.00 10.13 21.91
C PHE A 280 -12.83 9.21 21.02
N ALA A 281 -14.12 9.08 21.36
CA ALA A 281 -15.10 8.47 20.48
C ALA A 281 -15.54 9.47 19.40
N GLY A 282 -15.84 8.98 18.20
CA GLY A 282 -16.37 9.84 17.13
C GLY A 282 -17.79 10.36 17.40
N ASP A 283 -18.59 9.55 18.08
CA ASP A 283 -19.94 9.86 18.52
C ASP A 283 -20.38 8.91 19.64
N LYS A 284 -21.67 8.95 20.00
CA LYS A 284 -22.30 8.10 21.03
C LYS A 284 -22.21 6.58 20.77
N TRP A 285 -21.79 6.13 19.59
CA TRP A 285 -21.65 4.72 19.25
C TRP A 285 -20.26 4.14 19.54
N GLY A 286 -19.32 4.98 20.00
CA GLY A 286 -18.09 4.51 20.66
C GLY A 286 -16.99 4.01 19.71
N GLU A 287 -16.97 4.41 18.43
CA GLU A 287 -15.80 4.15 17.60
C GLU A 287 -14.61 4.95 18.11
N ILE A 288 -13.53 4.25 18.48
CA ILE A 288 -12.26 4.87 18.89
C ILE A 288 -11.25 4.85 17.74
N ASP A 289 -10.72 6.02 17.39
CA ASP A 289 -9.70 6.22 16.35
C ASP A 289 -8.91 7.51 16.63
N THR A 290 -7.60 7.52 16.35
CA THR A 290 -6.74 8.71 16.48
C THR A 290 -7.22 9.90 15.65
N ARG A 291 -8.02 9.67 14.60
CA ARG A 291 -8.75 10.73 13.88
C ARG A 291 -9.60 11.59 14.81
N PHE A 292 -10.32 10.96 15.74
CA PHE A 292 -11.21 11.67 16.66
C PHE A 292 -10.43 12.43 17.72
N SER A 293 -9.28 11.91 18.17
CA SER A 293 -8.36 12.66 19.04
C SER A 293 -7.89 13.96 18.36
N PHE A 294 -7.51 13.90 17.08
CA PHE A 294 -7.16 15.10 16.31
C PHE A 294 -8.35 16.04 16.14
N CYS A 295 -9.53 15.56 15.72
CA CYS A 295 -10.72 16.39 15.57
C CYS A 295 -11.12 17.08 16.87
N ALA A 296 -11.06 16.39 18.01
CA ALA A 296 -11.39 16.94 19.31
C ALA A 296 -10.44 18.08 19.68
N VAL A 297 -9.13 17.84 19.63
CA VAL A 297 -8.11 18.82 20.02
C VAL A 297 -8.03 19.98 19.03
N ALA A 298 -8.16 19.73 17.72
CA ALA A 298 -8.25 20.79 16.72
C ALA A 298 -9.48 21.68 16.93
N THR A 299 -10.64 21.08 17.23
CA THR A 299 -11.87 21.84 17.53
C THR A 299 -11.68 22.70 18.78
N LEU A 300 -11.17 22.12 19.87
CA LEU A 300 -10.94 22.85 21.12
C LEU A 300 -9.87 23.94 20.97
N ALA A 301 -8.83 23.70 20.17
CA ALA A 301 -7.80 24.70 19.87
C ALA A 301 -8.37 25.90 19.11
N LEU A 302 -9.20 25.66 18.07
CA LEU A 302 -9.88 26.72 17.33
C LEU A 302 -10.86 27.52 18.20
N LEU A 303 -11.42 26.90 19.23
CA LEU A 303 -12.32 27.54 20.20
C LEU A 303 -11.59 28.15 21.42
N GLY A 304 -10.26 27.97 21.54
CA GLY A 304 -9.50 28.43 22.70
C GLY A 304 -9.83 27.72 24.01
N ARG A 305 -10.25 26.44 23.95
CA ARG A 305 -10.77 25.65 25.09
C ARG A 305 -10.10 24.29 25.26
N LEU A 306 -8.78 24.22 25.03
CA LEU A 306 -8.00 22.99 25.22
C LEU A 306 -7.98 22.50 26.69
N ASP A 307 -8.24 23.40 27.63
CA ASP A 307 -8.36 23.15 29.07
C ASP A 307 -9.57 22.27 29.44
N ALA A 308 -10.52 22.07 28.53
CA ALA A 308 -11.78 21.38 28.82
C ALA A 308 -11.68 19.85 28.92
N VAL A 309 -10.56 19.25 28.52
CA VAL A 309 -10.37 17.79 28.45
C VAL A 309 -9.08 17.37 29.13
N ASP A 310 -8.96 16.10 29.51
CA ASP A 310 -7.73 15.54 30.09
C ASP A 310 -6.67 15.39 28.99
N MET A 311 -5.84 16.43 28.83
CA MET A 311 -4.83 16.49 27.78
C MET A 311 -3.70 15.48 28.00
N ASP A 312 -3.30 15.23 29.24
CA ASP A 312 -2.21 14.31 29.56
C ASP A 312 -2.55 12.88 29.16
N LYS A 313 -3.77 12.42 29.50
CA LYS A 313 -4.24 11.10 29.04
C LYS A 313 -4.39 11.04 27.53
N SER A 314 -4.87 12.11 26.90
CA SER A 314 -5.04 12.18 25.45
C SER A 314 -3.70 12.03 24.72
N VAL A 315 -2.66 12.70 25.22
CA VAL A 315 -1.29 12.57 24.74
C VAL A 315 -0.78 11.14 24.93
N GLN A 316 -0.97 10.54 26.11
CA GLN A 316 -0.57 9.15 26.38
C GLN A 316 -1.25 8.16 25.42
N PHE A 317 -2.54 8.33 25.14
CA PHE A 317 -3.26 7.49 24.18
C PHE A 317 -2.67 7.61 22.77
N VAL A 318 -2.44 8.83 22.27
CA VAL A 318 -1.86 9.05 20.93
C VAL A 318 -0.46 8.44 20.84
N LEU A 319 0.38 8.61 21.86
CA LEU A 319 1.72 8.02 21.90
C LEU A 319 1.67 6.48 21.94
N SER A 320 0.69 5.89 22.62
CA SER A 320 0.50 4.43 22.62
C SER A 320 0.10 3.86 21.25
N CYS A 321 -0.30 4.72 20.30
CA CYS A 321 -0.57 4.35 18.91
C CYS A 321 0.67 4.41 18.00
N MET A 322 1.83 4.84 18.52
CA MET A 322 3.10 4.86 17.79
C MET A 322 3.64 3.44 17.58
N ASN A 323 4.12 3.16 16.37
CA ASN A 323 4.57 1.84 15.95
C ASN A 323 6.10 1.75 15.84
N PHE A 324 6.60 0.52 15.65
CA PHE A 324 8.03 0.22 15.48
C PHE A 324 8.69 0.95 14.29
N ASP A 325 7.89 1.38 13.30
CA ASP A 325 8.33 2.09 12.10
C ASP A 325 8.24 3.61 12.25
N GLY A 326 7.99 4.11 13.47
CA GLY A 326 7.80 5.53 13.79
C GLY A 326 6.43 6.09 13.40
N GLY A 327 5.62 5.32 12.66
CA GLY A 327 4.28 5.72 12.23
C GLY A 327 3.20 5.53 13.29
N PHE A 328 1.97 5.91 12.95
CA PHE A 328 0.80 5.82 13.81
C PHE A 328 -0.36 5.09 13.12
N GLY A 329 -1.13 4.34 13.91
CA GLY A 329 -2.36 3.68 13.48
C GLY A 329 -3.62 4.26 14.12
N CYS A 330 -4.77 3.62 13.88
CA CYS A 330 -6.06 4.06 14.42
C CYS A 330 -6.15 3.93 15.94
N ARG A 331 -5.55 2.87 16.50
CA ARG A 331 -5.56 2.46 17.91
C ARG A 331 -4.26 1.72 18.21
N PRO A 332 -3.89 1.50 19.50
CA PRO A 332 -2.68 0.77 19.85
C PRO A 332 -2.56 -0.58 19.12
N GLY A 333 -1.41 -0.81 18.49
CA GLY A 333 -1.13 -2.00 17.68
C GLY A 333 -1.74 -2.02 16.27
N SER A 334 -2.38 -0.94 15.81
CA SER A 334 -2.86 -0.81 14.43
C SER A 334 -1.75 -0.46 13.45
N GLU A 335 -1.84 -0.94 12.20
CA GLU A 335 -0.87 -0.67 11.12
C GLU A 335 -0.70 0.84 10.86
N SER A 336 0.54 1.29 10.67
CA SER A 336 0.88 2.66 10.30
C SER A 336 0.22 3.08 8.98
N HIS A 337 -0.42 4.25 8.99
CA HIS A 337 -1.12 4.78 7.82
C HIS A 337 -1.01 6.30 7.76
N ALA A 338 -0.78 6.86 6.57
CA ALA A 338 -0.50 8.29 6.37
C ALA A 338 -1.58 9.21 6.94
N GLY A 339 -2.86 8.83 6.83
CA GLY A 339 -3.95 9.64 7.39
C GLY A 339 -3.91 9.70 8.92
N GLN A 340 -3.64 8.58 9.59
CA GLN A 340 -3.49 8.53 11.04
C GLN A 340 -2.20 9.22 11.49
N ILE A 341 -1.12 9.09 10.72
CA ILE A 341 0.14 9.83 10.97
C ILE A 341 -0.12 11.32 10.94
N TYR A 342 -0.80 11.83 9.91
CA TYR A 342 -1.18 13.25 9.81
C TYR A 342 -1.98 13.70 11.05
N CYS A 343 -3.00 12.94 11.44
CA CYS A 343 -3.79 13.24 12.64
C CYS A 343 -2.92 13.24 13.92
N CYS A 344 -2.03 12.26 14.09
CA CYS A 344 -1.20 12.16 15.29
C CYS A 344 -0.12 13.24 15.34
N THR A 345 0.57 13.53 14.24
CA THR A 345 1.56 14.63 14.20
C THR A 345 0.87 15.99 14.35
N GLY A 346 -0.30 16.17 13.75
CA GLY A 346 -1.11 17.38 13.95
C GLY A 346 -1.57 17.54 15.41
N PHE A 347 -2.03 16.45 16.04
CA PHE A 347 -2.36 16.43 17.47
C PHE A 347 -1.15 16.80 18.33
N LEU A 348 0.01 16.16 18.09
CA LEU A 348 1.24 16.41 18.85
C LEU A 348 1.76 17.83 18.63
N SER A 349 1.54 18.41 17.44
CA SER A 349 1.83 19.82 17.14
C SER A 349 0.96 20.78 17.95
N ILE A 350 -0.36 20.55 18.01
CA ILE A 350 -1.28 21.38 18.79
C ILE A 350 -0.97 21.30 20.29
N THR A 351 -0.50 20.14 20.76
CA THR A 351 -0.22 19.90 22.18
C THR A 351 1.22 20.21 22.60
N GLY A 352 2.10 20.62 21.68
CA GLY A 352 3.52 20.89 21.98
C GLY A 352 4.35 19.64 22.33
N GLN A 353 3.91 18.47 21.85
CA GLN A 353 4.49 17.15 22.19
C GLN A 353 5.27 16.51 21.02
N LEU A 354 5.63 17.29 20.00
CA LEU A 354 6.38 16.78 18.84
C LEU A 354 7.77 16.22 19.20
N HIS A 355 8.38 16.70 20.29
CA HIS A 355 9.67 16.22 20.78
C HIS A 355 9.68 14.72 21.15
N GLN A 356 8.51 14.11 21.36
CA GLN A 356 8.37 12.69 21.64
C GLN A 356 8.43 11.81 20.37
N VAL A 357 8.33 12.41 19.19
CA VAL A 357 8.37 11.69 17.91
C VAL A 357 9.81 11.54 17.45
N ASN A 358 10.19 10.32 17.06
CA ASN A 358 11.42 10.11 16.30
C ASN A 358 11.22 10.62 14.86
N ALA A 359 11.51 11.90 14.64
CA ALA A 359 11.29 12.59 13.37
C ALA A 359 12.03 11.95 12.20
N ASP A 360 13.23 11.40 12.40
CA ASP A 360 14.01 10.81 11.32
C ASP A 360 13.48 9.42 10.92
N LEU A 361 13.09 8.60 11.90
CA LEU A 361 12.48 7.30 11.62
C LEU A 361 11.13 7.46 10.90
N LEU A 362 10.27 8.35 11.41
CA LEU A 362 9.00 8.66 10.79
C LEU A 362 9.18 9.32 9.41
N GLY A 363 10.13 10.25 9.29
CA GLY A 363 10.49 10.91 8.04
C GLY A 363 10.91 9.90 6.98
N TRP A 364 11.67 8.86 7.35
CA TRP A 364 12.07 7.80 6.43
C TRP A 364 10.86 7.00 5.94
N TRP A 365 9.96 6.61 6.84
CA TRP A 365 8.73 5.90 6.46
C TRP A 365 7.86 6.71 5.50
N LEU A 366 7.76 8.03 5.74
CA LEU A 366 6.99 8.98 4.95
C LEU A 366 7.62 9.27 3.58
N CYS A 367 8.94 9.46 3.48
CA CYS A 367 9.57 9.73 2.18
C CYS A 367 9.53 8.50 1.26
N GLU A 368 9.59 7.29 1.82
CA GLU A 368 9.39 6.02 1.08
C GLU A 368 7.96 5.83 0.56
N ARG A 369 7.03 6.75 0.87
CA ARG A 369 5.69 6.79 0.24
C ARG A 369 5.72 7.28 -1.19
N GLN A 370 6.79 7.98 -1.61
CA GLN A 370 6.92 8.47 -2.96
C GLN A 370 7.20 7.36 -3.97
N LEU A 371 6.39 7.31 -5.02
CA LEU A 371 6.50 6.32 -6.08
C LEU A 371 7.14 6.93 -7.33
N PRO A 372 7.58 6.09 -8.32
CA PRO A 372 8.19 6.58 -9.56
C PRO A 372 7.38 7.64 -10.33
N SER A 373 6.05 7.61 -10.28
CA SER A 373 5.14 8.61 -10.85
C SER A 373 5.27 10.00 -10.21
N GLY A 374 5.86 10.08 -9.02
CA GLY A 374 5.95 11.29 -8.20
C GLY A 374 4.92 11.35 -7.08
N GLY A 375 3.80 10.63 -7.21
CA GLY A 375 2.72 10.61 -6.23
C GLY A 375 3.09 9.85 -4.94
N LEU A 376 2.41 10.19 -3.85
CA LEU A 376 2.60 9.56 -2.54
C LEU A 376 1.46 8.56 -2.27
N ASN A 377 1.77 7.41 -1.68
CA ASN A 377 0.76 6.45 -1.22
C ASN A 377 0.57 6.48 0.31
N GLY A 378 -0.55 5.97 0.80
CA GLY A 378 -0.88 6.03 2.23
C GLY A 378 -0.17 5.01 3.13
N ARG A 379 0.45 4.00 2.52
CA ARG A 379 1.20 2.90 3.17
C ARG A 379 1.82 1.99 2.12
N PRO A 380 2.80 1.13 2.48
CA PRO A 380 3.45 0.24 1.52
C PRO A 380 2.47 -0.60 0.68
N GLU A 381 2.85 -0.84 -0.58
CA GLU A 381 2.11 -1.68 -1.54
C GLU A 381 0.73 -1.13 -1.97
N LYS A 382 0.50 0.18 -1.84
CA LYS A 382 -0.69 0.91 -2.30
C LYS A 382 -0.37 1.83 -3.46
N LEU A 383 -1.41 2.16 -4.23
CA LEU A 383 -1.33 3.15 -5.30
C LEU A 383 -1.20 4.56 -4.70
N PRO A 384 -0.58 5.50 -5.44
CA PRO A 384 -0.57 6.90 -5.04
C PRO A 384 -1.97 7.51 -5.16
N ASP A 385 -2.16 8.62 -4.46
CA ASP A 385 -3.42 9.37 -4.39
C ASP A 385 -3.14 10.84 -4.07
N VAL A 386 -3.93 11.77 -4.59
CA VAL A 386 -3.83 13.20 -4.23
C VAL A 386 -4.08 13.43 -2.74
N CYS A 387 -5.00 12.70 -2.10
CA CYS A 387 -5.24 12.89 -0.65
C CYS A 387 -4.02 12.49 0.21
N TYR A 388 -3.30 11.44 -0.21
CA TYR A 388 -2.05 11.03 0.43
C TYR A 388 -0.91 12.00 0.14
N SER A 389 -0.97 12.70 -0.99
CA SER A 389 -0.02 13.77 -1.30
C SER A 389 -0.12 14.88 -0.25
N TRP A 390 -1.32 15.26 0.20
CA TRP A 390 -1.50 16.15 1.34
C TRP A 390 -1.06 15.51 2.67
N TRP A 391 -1.64 14.37 3.07
CA TRP A 391 -1.38 13.81 4.41
C TRP A 391 0.10 13.52 4.67
N VAL A 392 0.81 12.97 3.69
CA VAL A 392 2.25 12.68 3.83
C VAL A 392 3.07 13.97 3.81
N LEU A 393 2.78 14.90 2.90
CA LEU A 393 3.53 16.15 2.77
C LEU A 393 3.36 17.05 4.00
N ALA A 394 2.13 17.16 4.51
CA ALA A 394 1.81 17.91 5.71
C ALA A 394 2.49 17.29 6.95
N ALA A 395 2.46 15.97 7.10
CA ALA A 395 3.18 15.29 8.17
C ALA A 395 4.70 15.53 8.08
N LEU A 396 5.30 15.43 6.88
CA LEU A 396 6.70 15.76 6.66
C LEU A 396 7.03 17.22 6.98
N LYS A 397 6.11 18.16 6.69
CA LYS A 397 6.27 19.58 7.05
C LYS A 397 6.22 19.79 8.55
N ILE A 398 5.31 19.12 9.27
CA ILE A 398 5.18 19.19 10.73
C ILE A 398 6.46 18.70 11.43
N ILE A 399 7.10 17.66 10.91
CA ILE A 399 8.33 17.09 11.50
C ILE A 399 9.64 17.65 10.90
N GLY A 400 9.60 18.71 10.09
CA GLY A 400 10.81 19.35 9.55
C GLY A 400 11.57 18.53 8.48
N ARG A 401 10.88 17.65 7.74
CA ARG A 401 11.48 16.71 6.75
C ARG A 401 10.88 16.81 5.35
N ILE A 402 10.18 17.90 5.02
CA ILE A 402 9.54 18.12 3.71
C ILE A 402 10.52 18.01 2.51
N GLN A 403 11.80 18.26 2.74
CA GLN A 403 12.89 18.17 1.77
C GLN A 403 13.32 16.74 1.40
N TRP A 404 12.81 15.72 2.10
CA TRP A 404 13.18 14.32 1.86
C TRP A 404 12.47 13.67 0.67
N ILE A 405 11.50 14.36 0.06
CA ILE A 405 10.82 13.92 -1.16
C ILE A 405 11.20 14.77 -2.37
N ASP A 406 11.03 14.22 -3.56
CA ASP A 406 11.16 14.94 -4.82
C ASP A 406 9.91 15.81 -5.04
N LYS A 407 10.01 17.08 -4.63
CA LYS A 407 8.94 18.08 -4.75
C LYS A 407 8.50 18.32 -6.20
N ALA A 408 9.43 18.29 -7.15
CA ALA A 408 9.15 18.55 -8.55
C ALA A 408 8.28 17.43 -9.14
N LYS A 409 8.63 16.18 -8.86
CA LYS A 409 7.81 15.03 -9.30
C LYS A 409 6.44 14.99 -8.64
N LEU A 410 6.36 15.31 -7.34
CA LEU A 410 5.06 15.37 -6.66
C LEU A 410 4.16 16.45 -7.27
N ARG A 411 4.71 17.63 -7.58
CA ARG A 411 4.02 18.69 -8.31
C ARG A 411 3.47 18.19 -9.64
N THR A 412 4.28 17.51 -10.44
CA THR A 412 3.83 16.92 -11.72
C THR A 412 2.68 15.92 -11.52
N PHE A 413 2.76 15.08 -10.49
CA PHE A 413 1.69 14.13 -10.18
C PHE A 413 0.37 14.82 -9.80
N ILE A 414 0.42 15.83 -8.92
CA ILE A 414 -0.79 16.56 -8.49
C ILE A 414 -1.42 17.28 -9.68
N LEU A 415 -0.62 17.98 -10.49
CA LEU A 415 -1.12 18.69 -11.69
C LEU A 415 -1.74 17.73 -12.70
N ALA A 416 -1.19 16.52 -12.85
CA ALA A 416 -1.74 15.50 -13.73
C ALA A 416 -3.12 14.96 -13.28
N CYS A 417 -3.55 15.26 -12.05
CA CYS A 417 -4.86 14.85 -11.51
C CYS A 417 -5.95 15.90 -11.72
N GLN A 418 -5.67 17.00 -12.42
CA GLN A 418 -6.66 18.01 -12.79
C GLN A 418 -7.58 17.49 -13.90
N ASP A 419 -8.83 17.94 -13.89
CA ASP A 419 -9.73 17.79 -15.03
C ASP A 419 -9.73 19.07 -15.86
N GLU A 420 -9.33 18.95 -17.13
CA GLU A 420 -9.23 20.10 -18.02
C GLU A 420 -10.58 20.63 -18.49
N GLU A 421 -11.64 19.83 -18.45
CA GLU A 421 -12.96 20.22 -18.94
C GLU A 421 -13.75 20.94 -17.84
N THR A 422 -13.83 20.31 -16.67
CA THR A 422 -14.71 20.71 -15.56
C THR A 422 -13.99 21.44 -14.43
N GLY A 423 -12.65 21.36 -14.36
CA GLY A 423 -11.90 21.79 -13.18
C GLY A 423 -12.05 20.83 -12.01
N GLY A 424 -11.32 21.10 -10.93
CA GLY A 424 -11.20 20.19 -9.78
C GLY A 424 -10.04 19.21 -9.93
N PHE A 425 -9.76 18.49 -8.86
CA PHE A 425 -8.79 17.39 -8.81
C PHE A 425 -9.49 16.08 -8.47
N ALA A 426 -9.00 15.00 -9.08
CA ALA A 426 -9.38 13.63 -8.76
C ALA A 426 -8.34 12.98 -7.83
N ASP A 427 -8.60 11.74 -7.40
CA ASP A 427 -7.63 10.95 -6.63
C ASP A 427 -6.40 10.57 -7.46
N ARG A 428 -6.59 10.32 -8.78
CA ARG A 428 -5.54 9.94 -9.74
C ARG A 428 -5.81 10.54 -11.14
N PRO A 429 -4.80 10.58 -12.02
CA PRO A 429 -4.98 11.07 -13.38
C PRO A 429 -6.07 10.29 -14.15
N GLY A 430 -7.10 11.00 -14.60
CA GLY A 430 -8.21 10.47 -15.39
C GLY A 430 -9.38 9.87 -14.60
N ASP A 431 -9.34 9.91 -13.26
CA ASP A 431 -10.49 9.58 -12.42
C ASP A 431 -11.42 10.81 -12.24
N MET A 432 -12.60 10.62 -11.63
CA MET A 432 -13.58 11.70 -11.45
C MET A 432 -13.17 12.67 -10.34
N VAL A 433 -13.34 13.97 -10.59
CA VAL A 433 -13.06 15.04 -9.61
C VAL A 433 -14.06 15.10 -8.46
N ASP A 434 -13.58 15.49 -7.29
CA ASP A 434 -14.41 15.82 -6.14
C ASP A 434 -13.80 16.97 -5.31
N PRO A 435 -14.60 17.68 -4.47
CA PRO A 435 -14.08 18.80 -3.67
C PRO A 435 -13.03 18.39 -2.64
N PHE A 436 -13.04 17.14 -2.18
CA PHE A 436 -12.09 16.64 -1.18
C PHE A 436 -10.68 16.54 -1.75
N HIS A 437 -10.53 15.90 -2.91
CA HIS A 437 -9.26 15.85 -3.62
C HIS A 437 -8.88 17.22 -4.19
N THR A 438 -9.85 18.06 -4.56
CA THR A 438 -9.59 19.45 -4.97
C THR A 438 -8.94 20.26 -3.85
N LEU A 439 -9.47 20.22 -2.63
CA LEU A 439 -8.87 20.88 -1.47
C LEU A 439 -7.44 20.39 -1.23
N PHE A 440 -7.24 19.07 -1.16
CA PHE A 440 -5.93 18.50 -0.85
C PHE A 440 -4.91 18.63 -1.99
N GLY A 441 -5.36 18.70 -3.24
CA GLY A 441 -4.52 19.05 -4.39
C GLY A 441 -3.98 20.48 -4.27
N ILE A 442 -4.88 21.45 -4.05
CA ILE A 442 -4.52 22.87 -3.88
C ILE A 442 -3.65 23.08 -2.63
N ALA A 443 -4.01 22.48 -1.49
CA ALA A 443 -3.25 22.57 -0.25
C ALA A 443 -1.85 21.92 -0.40
N GLY A 444 -1.76 20.78 -1.10
CA GLY A 444 -0.49 20.14 -1.44
C GLY A 444 0.40 21.05 -2.29
N LEU A 445 -0.15 21.68 -3.33
CA LEU A 445 0.58 22.63 -4.17
C LEU A 445 1.04 23.87 -3.38
N SER A 446 0.22 24.38 -2.46
CA SER A 446 0.59 25.47 -1.55
C SER A 446 1.83 25.11 -0.71
N LEU A 447 1.86 23.93 -0.08
CA LEU A 447 3.03 23.47 0.69
C LEU A 447 4.28 23.22 -0.16
N LEU A 448 4.11 22.96 -1.47
CA LEU A 448 5.21 22.85 -2.42
C LEU A 448 5.74 24.21 -2.89
N GLY A 449 5.13 25.34 -2.49
CA GLY A 449 5.59 26.69 -2.77
C GLY A 449 5.02 27.31 -4.05
N TYR A 450 3.78 26.97 -4.43
CA TYR A 450 3.11 27.66 -5.55
C TYR A 450 2.70 29.08 -5.16
N GLU A 451 3.30 30.09 -5.78
CA GLU A 451 3.08 31.52 -5.46
C GLU A 451 1.63 31.99 -5.68
N GLN A 452 0.90 31.36 -6.59
CA GLN A 452 -0.49 31.72 -6.91
C GLN A 452 -1.51 31.24 -5.85
N ILE A 453 -1.07 30.42 -4.88
CA ILE A 453 -1.94 29.84 -3.85
C ILE A 453 -1.49 30.39 -2.50
N LYS A 454 -2.46 30.83 -1.67
CA LYS A 454 -2.16 31.27 -0.30
C LYS A 454 -1.46 30.18 0.49
N ALA A 455 -0.57 30.58 1.40
CA ALA A 455 0.07 29.67 2.34
C ALA A 455 -0.97 28.94 3.19
N VAL A 456 -0.86 27.62 3.25
CA VAL A 456 -1.73 26.74 4.05
C VAL A 456 -0.99 26.20 5.26
N ASN A 457 -1.66 26.20 6.40
CA ASN A 457 -1.12 25.61 7.61
C ASN A 457 -1.16 24.08 7.52
N PRO A 458 -0.03 23.39 7.74
CA PRO A 458 0.05 21.94 7.60
C PRO A 458 -0.71 21.18 8.70
N VAL A 459 -1.08 21.81 9.81
CA VAL A 459 -1.82 21.17 10.90
C VAL A 459 -3.32 21.27 10.66
N PHE A 460 -3.84 22.47 10.39
CA PHE A 460 -5.28 22.70 10.26
C PHE A 460 -5.83 22.59 8.83
N CYS A 461 -4.97 22.51 7.80
CA CYS A 461 -5.39 22.59 6.39
C CYS A 461 -6.21 23.86 6.10
N MET A 462 -5.88 24.97 6.77
CA MET A 462 -6.53 26.27 6.63
C MET A 462 -5.49 27.32 6.19
N PRO A 463 -5.92 28.41 5.52
CA PRO A 463 -5.02 29.51 5.19
C PRO A 463 -4.33 30.07 6.44
N GLU A 464 -3.02 30.34 6.35
CA GLU A 464 -2.21 30.79 7.49
C GLU A 464 -2.71 32.13 8.08
N ASP A 465 -3.22 33.02 7.21
CA ASP A 465 -3.80 34.32 7.58
C ASP A 465 -5.05 34.18 8.46
N VAL A 466 -5.80 33.08 8.33
CA VAL A 466 -6.96 32.80 9.20
C VAL A 466 -6.51 32.42 10.60
N LEU A 467 -5.48 31.57 10.73
CA LEU A 467 -4.98 31.13 12.04
C LEU A 467 -4.27 32.27 12.78
N GLN A 468 -3.51 33.09 12.07
CA GLN A 468 -2.87 34.29 12.64
C GLN A 468 -3.90 35.27 13.20
N ARG A 469 -5.04 35.43 12.53
CA ARG A 469 -6.12 36.32 12.98
C ARG A 469 -6.74 35.90 14.31
N ILE A 470 -6.86 34.59 14.54
CA ILE A 470 -7.37 34.03 15.80
C ILE A 470 -6.26 33.80 16.84
N GLY A 471 -5.01 34.18 16.54
CA GLY A 471 -3.87 34.02 17.45
C GLY A 471 -3.47 32.58 17.71
N LEU A 472 -3.82 31.64 16.82
CA LEU A 472 -3.53 30.21 17.00
C LEU A 472 -2.20 29.86 16.33
N HIS A 473 -1.22 29.48 17.15
CA HIS A 473 0.09 29.04 16.69
C HIS A 473 0.24 27.53 16.89
N THR A 474 0.92 26.87 15.95
CA THR A 474 1.18 25.43 15.98
C THR A 474 2.68 25.18 16.03
N ASP A 475 3.09 24.20 16.82
CA ASP A 475 4.49 23.82 16.93
C ASP A 475 4.90 22.98 15.71
N LEU A 476 6.04 23.30 15.09
CA LEU A 476 6.58 22.55 13.96
C LEU A 476 8.07 22.33 14.21
N LEU A 477 8.55 21.12 13.92
CA LEU A 477 9.98 20.85 13.95
C LEU A 477 10.67 21.48 12.72
N THR A 478 11.93 21.87 12.90
CA THR A 478 12.75 22.51 11.87
C THR A 478 13.62 21.55 11.07
#